data_AF-A0A4R4K246-F1
#
_entry.id   AF-A0A4R4K246-F1
#
_cell.length_a   1.000
_cell.length_b   1.000
_cell.length_c   1.000
_cell.angle_alpha   90.00
_cell.angle_beta   90.00
_cell.angle_gamma   90.00
#
_symmetry.space_group_name_H-M   'P 1'
#
loop_
_entity.id
_entity.type
_entity.pdbx_description
1 polymer ?
#
loop_
_entity_poly.entity_id
_entity_poly.type
_entity_poly.pdbx_seq_one_letter_code
_entity_poly.pdbx_strand_id
1 'polypeptide(L)'
;MSKDDVQKDISGLIVNAFQREFWLNIQEELHAAYIAANALTMGDIAKLGEPKQSRFRPQARHYVLNAAFRRAAENSGIVCCDVDTTPKGESYIVVNSAGVKISRIGIIYDDKCIRGAKHRSLLAELNESFEGYTPDLFRERDESEGGAGTLGMLVLNINPPHSHSQDSMLDLRIVVPFTNMKGYHFNRSVGELLELYHTEQTVVIPDKVIPQLKKRLKEQES
;
A
#
# COMPACT_ATOMS: atom_id res chain seq x y z
N MET A 1 17.12 -6.11 14.89
CA MET A 1 17.17 -6.14 13.42
C MET A 1 17.66 -4.78 12.94
N SER A 2 18.61 -4.71 12.02
CA SER A 2 19.01 -3.39 11.47
C SER A 2 17.92 -2.86 10.55
N LYS A 3 17.88 -1.53 10.32
CA LYS A 3 16.90 -0.92 9.42
C LYS A 3 17.03 -1.45 7.98
N ASP A 4 18.24 -1.81 7.57
CA ASP A 4 18.51 -2.34 6.23
C ASP A 4 18.01 -3.78 6.09
N ASP A 5 18.12 -4.59 7.15
CA ASP A 5 17.54 -5.94 7.17
C ASP A 5 16.01 -5.90 7.04
N VAL A 6 15.35 -5.01 7.79
CA VAL A 6 13.88 -4.81 7.70
C VAL A 6 13.47 -4.46 6.27
N GLN A 7 14.18 -3.52 5.62
CA GLN A 7 13.85 -3.13 4.24
C GLN A 7 14.06 -4.27 3.24
N LYS A 8 15.09 -5.09 3.43
CA LYS A 8 15.37 -6.24 2.57
C LYS A 8 14.30 -7.32 2.72
N ASP A 9 13.92 -7.63 3.95
CA ASP A 9 12.86 -8.61 4.24
C ASP A 9 11.52 -8.17 3.66
N ILE A 10 11.15 -6.89 3.86
CA ILE A 10 9.93 -6.32 3.26
C ILE A 10 10.00 -6.40 1.74
N SER A 11 11.13 -6.05 1.12
CA SER A 11 11.29 -6.12 -0.33
C SER A 11 11.05 -7.55 -0.85
N GLY A 12 11.63 -8.55 -0.19
CA GLY A 12 11.43 -9.96 -0.54
C GLY A 12 9.97 -10.40 -0.39
N LEU A 13 9.27 -9.97 0.67
CA LEU A 13 7.84 -10.26 0.82
C LEU A 13 7.01 -9.66 -0.32
N ILE A 14 7.30 -8.42 -0.71
CA ILE A 14 6.59 -7.72 -1.79
C ILE A 14 6.79 -8.43 -3.14
N VAL A 15 8.04 -8.77 -3.47
CA VAL A 15 8.38 -9.41 -4.75
C VAL A 15 7.83 -10.84 -4.85
N ASN A 16 7.76 -11.57 -3.74
CA ASN A 16 7.13 -12.88 -3.71
C ASN A 16 5.60 -12.82 -3.75
N ALA A 17 5.00 -11.77 -3.19
CA ALA A 17 3.55 -11.64 -3.12
C ALA A 17 2.93 -11.13 -4.43
N PHE A 18 3.62 -10.25 -5.16
CA PHE A 18 3.08 -9.60 -6.34
C PHE A 18 4.01 -9.79 -7.53
N GLN A 19 3.43 -10.13 -8.69
CA GLN A 19 4.20 -10.23 -9.93
C GLN A 19 4.57 -8.84 -10.45
N ARG A 20 5.63 -8.76 -11.28
CA ARG A 20 6.09 -7.50 -11.89
C ARG A 20 4.98 -6.78 -12.64
N GLU A 21 4.15 -7.54 -13.34
CA GLU A 21 3.02 -7.10 -14.14
C GLU A 21 2.01 -6.28 -13.32
N PHE A 22 1.79 -6.65 -12.06
CA PHE A 22 0.91 -5.90 -11.16
C PHE A 22 1.39 -4.47 -10.93
N TRP A 23 2.70 -4.28 -10.73
CA TRP A 23 3.27 -2.96 -10.50
C TRP A 23 3.29 -2.10 -11.77
N LEU A 24 3.50 -2.72 -12.93
CA LEU A 24 3.36 -2.04 -14.22
C LEU A 24 1.92 -1.58 -14.46
N ASN A 25 0.95 -2.47 -14.25
CA ASN A 25 -0.47 -2.17 -14.36
C ASN A 25 -0.88 -1.05 -13.39
N ILE A 26 -0.40 -1.09 -12.15
CA ILE A 26 -0.61 -0.02 -11.16
C ILE A 26 -0.11 1.32 -11.68
N GLN A 27 1.12 1.36 -12.22
CA GLN A 27 1.73 2.59 -12.71
C GLN A 27 0.92 3.16 -13.88
N GLU A 28 0.63 2.33 -14.88
CA GLU A 28 -0.11 2.76 -16.07
C GLU A 28 -1.54 3.23 -15.73
N GLU A 29 -2.32 2.40 -15.04
CA GLU A 29 -3.72 2.68 -14.72
C GLU A 29 -3.85 3.92 -13.83
N LEU A 30 -3.00 4.07 -12.80
CA LEU A 30 -3.10 5.23 -11.90
C LEU A 30 -2.66 6.53 -12.58
N HIS A 31 -1.62 6.51 -13.43
CA HIS A 31 -1.24 7.70 -14.20
C HIS A 31 -2.37 8.13 -15.15
N ALA A 32 -2.92 7.21 -15.93
CA ALA A 32 -4.02 7.49 -16.84
C ALA A 32 -5.27 8.00 -16.10
N ALA A 33 -5.64 7.34 -15.00
CA ALA A 33 -6.79 7.71 -14.17
C ALA A 33 -6.60 9.08 -13.48
N TYR A 34 -5.38 9.44 -13.10
CA TYR A 34 -5.09 10.75 -12.53
C TYR A 34 -5.34 11.87 -13.54
N ILE A 35 -4.85 11.70 -14.77
CA ILE A 35 -5.07 12.65 -15.87
C ILE A 35 -6.56 12.77 -16.17
N ALA A 36 -7.28 11.65 -16.24
CA ALA A 36 -8.73 11.62 -16.46
C ALA A 36 -9.49 12.34 -15.33
N ALA A 37 -9.11 12.13 -14.06
CA ALA A 37 -9.70 12.82 -12.93
C ALA A 37 -9.46 14.34 -12.99
N ASN A 38 -8.26 14.77 -13.41
CA ASN A 38 -7.98 16.19 -13.61
C ASN A 38 -8.84 16.76 -14.74
N ALA A 39 -8.93 16.07 -15.89
CA ALA A 39 -9.75 16.47 -17.02
C ALA A 39 -11.25 16.56 -16.67
N LEU A 40 -11.77 15.68 -15.81
CA LEU A 40 -13.14 15.77 -15.30
C LEU A 40 -13.38 17.05 -14.49
N THR A 41 -12.37 17.50 -13.74
CA THR A 41 -12.48 18.67 -12.88
C THR A 41 -12.21 19.99 -13.61
N MET A 42 -11.31 19.98 -14.60
CA MET A 42 -10.89 21.15 -15.38
C MET A 42 -11.71 21.34 -16.67
N GLY A 43 -12.29 20.27 -17.21
CA GLY A 43 -12.87 20.25 -18.54
C GLY A 43 -14.22 20.97 -18.63
N ASP A 44 -14.59 21.27 -19.88
CA ASP A 44 -15.85 21.93 -20.25
C ASP A 44 -17.10 21.08 -19.97
N ILE A 45 -16.94 19.83 -19.52
CA ILE A 45 -18.03 18.91 -19.21
C ILE A 45 -18.81 19.42 -18.00
N ALA A 46 -18.12 19.66 -16.88
CA ALA A 46 -18.76 20.09 -15.63
C ALA A 46 -18.71 21.62 -15.45
N LYS A 47 -17.87 22.33 -16.21
CA LYS A 47 -17.67 23.80 -16.14
C LYS A 47 -17.54 24.31 -14.71
N LEU A 48 -16.83 23.57 -13.87
CA LEU A 48 -16.64 23.94 -12.47
C LEU A 48 -15.63 25.08 -12.38
N GLY A 49 -16.10 26.26 -11.99
CA GLY A 49 -15.22 27.33 -11.53
C GLY A 49 -14.73 27.11 -10.09
N GLU A 50 -13.70 27.87 -9.70
CA GLU A 50 -13.33 27.97 -8.29
C GLU A 50 -14.46 28.63 -7.46
N PRO A 51 -14.71 28.21 -6.20
CA PRO A 51 -13.97 27.22 -5.39
C PRO A 51 -14.49 25.78 -5.53
N LYS A 52 -15.53 25.54 -6.33
CA LYS A 52 -16.20 24.23 -6.45
C LYS A 52 -15.26 23.19 -7.01
N GLN A 53 -14.44 23.61 -7.98
CA GLN A 53 -13.42 22.78 -8.59
C GLN A 53 -12.42 22.23 -7.56
N SER A 54 -11.83 23.11 -6.74
CA SER A 54 -10.88 22.71 -5.70
C SER A 54 -11.50 21.74 -4.67
N ARG A 55 -12.79 21.91 -4.34
CA ARG A 55 -13.51 20.99 -3.44
C ARG A 55 -13.84 19.63 -4.05
N PHE A 56 -14.18 19.60 -5.33
CA PHE A 56 -14.56 18.38 -6.04
C PHE A 56 -13.34 17.52 -6.43
N ARG A 57 -12.21 18.16 -6.76
CA ARG A 57 -11.00 17.49 -7.26
C ARG A 57 -10.51 16.34 -6.37
N PRO A 58 -10.40 16.47 -5.03
CA PRO A 58 -10.01 15.35 -4.18
C PRO A 58 -10.97 14.16 -4.24
N GLN A 59 -12.29 14.41 -4.36
CA GLN A 59 -13.31 13.37 -4.46
C GLN A 59 -13.25 12.66 -5.81
N ALA A 60 -13.16 13.43 -6.90
CA ALA A 60 -12.97 12.87 -8.24
C ALA A 60 -11.73 11.97 -8.31
N ARG A 61 -10.59 12.45 -7.80
CA ARG A 61 -9.36 11.65 -7.70
C ARG A 61 -9.57 10.41 -6.85
N HIS A 62 -10.23 10.52 -5.70
CA HIS A 62 -10.47 9.38 -4.82
C HIS A 62 -11.18 8.23 -5.55
N TYR A 63 -12.33 8.50 -6.18
CA TYR A 63 -13.11 7.45 -6.84
C TYR A 63 -12.44 6.94 -8.12
N VAL A 64 -11.93 7.84 -8.96
CA VAL A 64 -11.33 7.45 -10.25
C VAL A 64 -10.05 6.64 -10.03
N LEU A 65 -9.21 7.02 -9.06
CA LEU A 65 -7.99 6.27 -8.74
C LEU A 65 -8.28 4.96 -8.00
N ASN A 66 -9.31 4.89 -7.17
CA ASN A 66 -9.75 3.62 -6.57
C ASN A 66 -10.22 2.64 -7.64
N ALA A 67 -11.03 3.11 -8.60
CA ALA A 67 -11.45 2.30 -9.72
C ALA A 67 -10.25 1.80 -10.56
N ALA A 68 -9.25 2.66 -10.78
CA ALA A 68 -8.03 2.30 -11.49
C ALA A 68 -7.18 1.28 -10.74
N PHE A 69 -7.06 1.43 -9.42
CA PHE A 69 -6.36 0.47 -8.57
C PHE A 69 -7.03 -0.91 -8.61
N ARG A 70 -8.37 -0.96 -8.64
CA ARG A 70 -9.11 -2.22 -8.85
C ARG A 70 -8.77 -2.84 -10.21
N ARG A 71 -8.89 -2.08 -11.30
CA ARG A 71 -8.59 -2.57 -12.65
C ARG A 71 -7.17 -3.12 -12.76
N ALA A 72 -6.19 -2.41 -12.18
CA ALA A 72 -4.81 -2.88 -12.16
C ALA A 72 -4.66 -4.26 -11.48
N ALA A 73 -5.36 -4.48 -10.37
CA ALA A 73 -5.36 -5.76 -9.67
C ALA A 73 -6.13 -6.85 -10.45
N GLU A 74 -7.29 -6.53 -11.02
CA GLU A 74 -8.09 -7.45 -11.86
C GLU A 74 -7.32 -7.88 -13.11
N ASN A 75 -6.66 -6.94 -13.80
CA ASN A 75 -5.79 -7.22 -14.96
C ASN A 75 -4.58 -8.09 -14.60
N SER A 76 -4.25 -8.19 -13.32
CA SER A 76 -3.16 -9.01 -12.80
C SER A 76 -3.65 -10.32 -12.16
N GLY A 77 -4.96 -10.61 -12.25
CA GLY A 77 -5.58 -11.80 -11.67
C GLY A 77 -5.59 -11.84 -10.14
N ILE A 78 -5.48 -10.68 -9.47
CA ILE A 78 -5.38 -10.59 -8.01
C ILE A 78 -6.76 -10.28 -7.39
N VAL A 79 -7.06 -10.95 -6.29
CA VAL A 79 -8.32 -10.78 -5.56
C VAL A 79 -8.40 -9.39 -4.92
N CYS A 80 -9.49 -8.69 -5.22
CA CYS A 80 -9.86 -7.41 -4.62
C CYS A 80 -11.08 -7.56 -3.71
N CYS A 81 -11.05 -6.92 -2.55
CA CYS A 81 -12.18 -6.82 -1.66
C CYS A 81 -12.56 -5.36 -1.43
N ASP A 82 -13.87 -5.08 -1.53
CA ASP A 82 -14.45 -3.85 -1.01
C ASP A 82 -14.67 -3.99 0.49
N VAL A 83 -14.19 -3.02 1.25
CA VAL A 83 -14.43 -2.95 2.67
C VAL A 83 -15.15 -1.65 3.00
N ASP A 84 -16.35 -1.79 3.53
CA ASP A 84 -17.19 -0.66 3.93
C ASP A 84 -16.62 0.02 5.19
N THR A 85 -16.73 1.34 5.28
CA THR A 85 -16.51 2.06 6.54
C THR A 85 -17.62 1.73 7.55
N THR A 86 -17.32 1.88 8.85
CA THR A 86 -18.34 1.83 9.90
C THR A 86 -18.31 3.14 10.69
N PRO A 87 -19.37 3.97 10.68
CA PRO A 87 -20.64 3.78 9.95
C PRO A 87 -20.46 3.82 8.42
N LYS A 88 -21.40 3.19 7.70
CA LYS A 88 -21.34 3.04 6.24
C LYS A 88 -21.45 4.41 5.58
N GLY A 89 -20.44 4.79 4.81
CA GLY A 89 -20.38 6.07 4.12
C GLY A 89 -19.44 6.06 2.92
N GLU A 90 -18.31 5.35 3.02
CA GLU A 90 -17.38 5.11 1.91
C GLU A 90 -16.93 3.65 1.90
N SER A 91 -16.31 3.20 0.82
CA SER A 91 -15.59 1.94 0.77
C SER A 91 -14.11 2.16 0.43
N TYR A 92 -13.27 1.24 0.86
CA TYR A 92 -11.88 1.19 0.46
C TYR A 92 -11.58 -0.18 -0.14
N ILE A 93 -10.65 -0.18 -1.11
CA ILE A 93 -10.24 -1.39 -1.81
C ILE A 93 -9.03 -1.95 -1.10
N VAL A 94 -9.10 -3.24 -0.78
CA VAL A 94 -7.95 -4.02 -0.32
C VAL A 94 -7.66 -5.09 -1.35
N VAL A 95 -6.44 -5.11 -1.85
CA VAL A 95 -5.89 -6.19 -2.68
C VAL A 95 -5.11 -7.11 -1.76
N ASN A 96 -5.30 -8.42 -1.91
CA ASN A 96 -4.63 -9.43 -1.08
C ASN A 96 -3.90 -10.44 -1.96
N SER A 97 -2.61 -10.65 -1.69
CA SER A 97 -1.81 -11.69 -2.33
C SER A 97 -0.78 -12.25 -1.36
N ALA A 98 -0.70 -13.58 -1.24
CA ALA A 98 0.28 -14.30 -0.41
C ALA A 98 0.42 -13.77 1.04
N GLY A 99 -0.69 -13.32 1.65
CA GLY A 99 -0.68 -12.76 3.01
C GLY A 99 -0.31 -11.27 3.08
N VAL A 100 0.03 -10.63 1.96
CA VAL A 100 0.27 -9.20 1.89
C VAL A 100 -1.02 -8.49 1.49
N LYS A 101 -1.45 -7.52 2.32
CA LYS A 101 -2.63 -6.69 2.07
C LYS A 101 -2.21 -5.29 1.70
N ILE A 102 -2.74 -4.79 0.59
CA ILE A 102 -2.41 -3.46 0.07
C ILE A 102 -3.66 -2.65 -0.25
N SER A 103 -3.66 -1.37 0.13
CA SER A 103 -4.70 -0.41 -0.23
C SER A 103 -4.09 0.85 -0.83
N ARG A 104 -4.90 1.74 -1.39
CA ARG A 104 -4.45 2.96 -2.07
C ARG A 104 -4.98 4.20 -1.37
N ILE A 105 -4.11 5.19 -1.16
CA ILE A 105 -4.48 6.51 -0.65
C ILE A 105 -3.76 7.62 -1.44
N GLY A 106 -4.37 8.81 -1.46
CA GLY A 106 -3.73 10.02 -1.95
C GLY A 106 -3.28 10.91 -0.80
N ILE A 107 -2.08 11.48 -0.91
CA ILE A 107 -1.57 12.49 0.02
C ILE A 107 -1.12 13.73 -0.75
N ILE A 108 -1.20 14.91 -0.14
CA ILE A 108 -0.62 16.13 -0.70
C ILE A 108 0.87 16.12 -0.35
N TYR A 109 1.74 16.57 -1.26
CA TYR A 109 3.19 16.59 -1.06
C TYR A 109 3.63 17.22 0.27
N ASP A 110 2.96 18.29 0.69
CA ASP A 110 3.27 19.01 1.94
C ASP A 110 2.73 18.32 3.21
N ASP A 111 1.89 17.28 3.07
CA ASP A 111 1.36 16.52 4.21
C ASP A 111 2.46 15.61 4.78
N LYS A 112 2.95 15.96 5.97
CA LYS A 112 4.03 15.22 6.65
C LYS A 112 3.66 13.80 7.10
N CYS A 113 2.36 13.50 7.23
CA CYS A 113 1.88 12.23 7.78
C CYS A 113 0.66 11.70 7.03
N ILE A 114 0.52 10.38 6.98
CA ILE A 114 -0.73 9.75 6.56
C ILE A 114 -1.80 10.07 7.61
N ARG A 115 -2.87 10.73 7.19
CA ARG A 115 -4.02 10.98 8.06
C ARG A 115 -4.58 9.65 8.60
N GLY A 116 -4.81 9.59 9.90
CA GLY A 116 -5.39 8.40 10.53
C GLY A 116 -6.78 8.09 9.97
N ALA A 117 -7.02 6.83 9.65
CA ALA A 117 -8.33 6.29 9.32
C ALA A 117 -8.35 4.82 9.76
N LYS A 118 -9.51 4.33 10.24
CA LYS A 118 -9.64 2.97 10.81
C LYS A 118 -9.03 1.90 9.90
N HIS A 119 -9.29 1.94 8.60
CA HIS A 119 -8.72 0.98 7.64
C HIS A 119 -7.20 1.02 7.53
N ARG A 120 -6.60 2.20 7.67
CA ARG A 120 -5.15 2.39 7.58
C ARG A 120 -4.47 1.86 8.84
N SER A 121 -5.10 2.07 10.00
CA SER A 121 -4.68 1.48 11.27
C SER A 121 -4.73 -0.04 11.22
N LEU A 122 -5.84 -0.63 10.74
CA LEU A 122 -5.97 -2.09 10.59
C LEU A 122 -4.91 -2.68 9.65
N LEU A 123 -4.51 -1.97 8.60
CA LEU A 123 -3.38 -2.39 7.76
C LEU A 123 -2.04 -2.25 8.51
N ALA A 124 -1.84 -1.15 9.22
CA ALA A 124 -0.59 -0.90 9.95
C ALA A 124 -0.36 -1.86 11.13
N GLU A 125 -1.44 -2.36 11.75
CA GLU A 125 -1.37 -3.40 12.80
C GLU A 125 -0.70 -4.68 12.29
N LEU A 126 -0.81 -5.01 11.01
CA LEU A 126 -0.11 -6.15 10.40
C LEU A 126 1.41 -5.99 10.39
N ASN A 127 1.92 -4.77 10.64
CA ASN A 127 3.35 -4.47 10.59
C ASN A 127 4.03 -4.49 11.98
N GLU A 128 3.29 -4.85 13.03
CA GLU A 128 3.81 -4.90 14.41
C GLU A 128 5.08 -5.76 14.52
N SER A 129 5.17 -6.87 13.78
CA SER A 129 6.35 -7.76 13.80
C SER A 129 7.65 -7.11 13.35
N PHE A 130 7.58 -5.99 12.63
CA PHE A 130 8.76 -5.23 12.19
C PHE A 130 9.18 -4.17 13.21
N GLU A 131 8.38 -3.93 14.25
CA GLU A 131 8.67 -3.00 15.33
C GLU A 131 9.34 -3.75 16.47
N GLY A 132 10.46 -3.21 16.96
CA GLY A 132 11.25 -3.85 18.01
C GLY A 132 10.36 -4.23 19.19
N TYR A 133 10.40 -5.51 19.56
CA TYR A 133 9.59 -6.07 20.62
C TYR A 133 9.95 -5.43 21.97
N THR A 134 9.00 -4.77 22.61
CA THR A 134 9.01 -4.60 24.06
C THR A 134 8.05 -5.64 24.62
N PRO A 135 8.53 -6.74 25.23
CA PRO A 135 7.64 -7.72 25.84
C PRO A 135 6.78 -7.04 26.89
N ASP A 136 5.47 -6.99 26.66
CA ASP A 136 4.53 -6.76 27.73
C ASP A 136 4.37 -8.09 28.48
N LEU A 137 5.05 -8.23 29.63
CA LEU A 137 5.05 -9.44 30.46
C LEU A 137 3.66 -9.78 31.03
N PHE A 138 2.66 -8.91 30.84
CA PHE A 138 1.34 -9.04 31.45
C PHE A 138 0.21 -9.29 30.44
N ARG A 139 0.51 -9.41 29.14
CA ARG A 139 -0.49 -9.75 28.13
C ARG A 139 -0.29 -11.17 27.62
N GLU A 140 -1.20 -12.06 27.98
CA GLU A 140 -1.35 -13.35 27.30
C GLU A 140 -1.73 -13.08 25.84
N ARG A 141 -0.96 -13.65 24.92
CA ARG A 141 -1.16 -13.47 23.48
C ARG A 141 -2.24 -14.44 23.03
N ASP A 142 -3.39 -13.93 22.63
CA ASP A 142 -4.33 -14.73 21.85
C ASP A 142 -3.68 -15.04 20.49
N GLU A 143 -3.22 -16.28 20.31
CA GLU A 143 -2.68 -16.78 19.03
C GLU A 143 -3.73 -16.78 17.89
N SER A 144 -4.97 -16.37 18.18
CA SER A 144 -6.13 -16.40 17.28
C SER A 144 -6.55 -15.07 16.64
N GLU A 145 -5.95 -13.92 16.98
CA GLU A 145 -6.44 -12.61 16.45
C GLU A 145 -5.60 -11.98 15.31
N GLY A 146 -4.65 -12.71 14.72
CA GLY A 146 -3.92 -12.27 13.53
C GLY A 146 -4.61 -12.73 12.26
N GLY A 147 -5.47 -11.91 11.65
CA GLY A 147 -6.19 -12.25 10.43
C GLY A 147 -5.31 -12.50 9.20
N ALA A 148 -4.73 -13.70 9.10
CA ALA A 148 -4.10 -14.37 7.94
C ALA A 148 -3.19 -13.54 7.01
N GLY A 149 -2.72 -12.37 7.45
CA GLY A 149 -1.87 -11.47 6.68
C GLY A 149 -0.59 -11.13 7.46
N THR A 150 0.53 -11.10 6.75
CA THR A 150 1.88 -10.92 7.29
C THR A 150 2.44 -9.52 7.06
N LEU A 151 1.81 -8.72 6.19
CA LEU A 151 2.28 -7.36 5.85
C LEU A 151 1.11 -6.48 5.39
N GLY A 152 1.05 -5.25 5.91
CA GLY A 152 0.09 -4.22 5.50
C GLY A 152 0.76 -3.05 4.79
N MET A 153 0.30 -2.75 3.58
CA MET A 153 0.93 -1.80 2.67
C MET A 153 -0.03 -0.74 2.16
N LEU A 154 0.53 0.40 1.75
CA LEU A 154 -0.20 1.46 1.08
C LEU A 154 0.49 1.88 -0.22
N VAL A 155 -0.28 1.96 -1.30
CA VAL A 155 0.08 2.70 -2.51
C VAL A 155 -0.28 4.17 -2.29
N LEU A 156 0.70 5.05 -2.36
CA LEU A 156 0.55 6.48 -2.21
C LEU A 156 0.67 7.17 -3.57
N ASN A 157 -0.40 7.80 -4.04
CA ASN A 157 -0.26 8.81 -5.09
C ASN A 157 0.02 10.18 -4.45
N ILE A 158 1.16 10.78 -4.79
CA ILE A 158 1.61 12.06 -4.25
C ILE A 158 1.04 13.18 -5.11
N ASN A 159 0.14 13.96 -4.53
CA ASN A 159 -0.53 15.06 -5.22
C ASN A 159 0.30 16.35 -5.07
N PRO A 160 0.41 17.14 -6.14
CA PRO A 160 1.06 18.43 -6.08
C PRO A 160 0.31 19.40 -5.15
N PRO A 161 1.01 20.33 -4.48
CA PRO A 161 0.38 21.40 -3.71
C PRO A 161 -0.61 22.19 -4.56
N HIS A 162 -1.63 22.80 -3.95
CA HIS A 162 -2.68 23.54 -4.68
C HIS A 162 -2.15 24.67 -5.57
N SER A 163 -0.97 25.21 -5.27
CA SER A 163 -0.29 26.26 -6.03
C SER A 163 0.40 25.77 -7.31
N HIS A 164 0.52 24.45 -7.50
CA HIS A 164 1.23 23.84 -8.63
C HIS A 164 0.25 23.21 -9.62
N SER A 165 0.75 22.88 -10.81
CA SER A 165 -0.04 22.15 -11.82
C SER A 165 -0.64 20.88 -11.23
N GLN A 166 -1.86 20.56 -11.65
CA GLN A 166 -2.68 19.49 -11.10
C GLN A 166 -2.92 18.36 -12.12
N ASP A 167 -2.28 18.46 -13.29
CA ASP A 167 -2.39 17.55 -14.43
C ASP A 167 -1.78 16.17 -14.20
N SER A 168 -0.82 16.08 -13.27
CA SER A 168 -0.04 14.90 -13.00
C SER A 168 0.17 14.72 -11.49
N MET A 169 0.41 13.47 -11.08
CA MET A 169 0.92 13.18 -9.74
C MET A 169 2.44 13.36 -9.73
N LEU A 170 2.97 13.80 -8.59
CA LEU A 170 4.41 14.01 -8.44
C LEU A 170 5.18 12.69 -8.34
N ASP A 171 4.58 11.69 -7.71
CA ASP A 171 5.19 10.39 -7.49
C ASP A 171 4.11 9.35 -7.16
N LEU A 172 4.46 8.08 -7.35
CA LEU A 172 3.67 6.93 -6.96
C LEU A 172 4.55 6.01 -6.11
N ARG A 173 4.21 5.90 -4.82
CA ARG A 173 5.07 5.25 -3.82
C ARG A 173 4.38 4.07 -3.17
N ILE A 174 5.19 3.11 -2.75
CA ILE A 174 4.81 1.96 -1.95
C ILE A 174 5.39 2.14 -0.56
N VAL A 175 4.51 2.11 0.45
CA VAL A 175 4.91 2.29 1.84
C VAL A 175 4.40 1.17 2.73
N VAL A 176 5.22 0.81 3.71
CA VAL A 176 4.85 0.00 4.88
C VAL A 176 4.88 0.95 6.08
N PRO A 177 3.73 1.43 6.57
CA PRO A 177 3.69 2.35 7.70
C PRO A 177 4.07 1.64 8.99
N PHE A 178 4.59 2.41 9.95
CA PHE A 178 4.60 1.98 11.35
C PHE A 178 3.16 1.80 11.86
N THR A 179 2.95 0.94 12.86
CA THR A 179 1.67 0.71 13.56
C THR A 179 1.05 2.03 14.04
N ASN A 180 1.90 2.95 14.52
CA ASN A 180 1.50 4.29 14.97
C ASN A 180 1.22 5.29 13.83
N MET A 181 1.38 4.88 12.57
CA MET A 181 1.21 5.68 11.34
C MET A 181 2.12 6.91 11.21
N LYS A 182 3.14 7.06 12.09
CA LYS A 182 4.08 8.17 12.13
C LYS A 182 5.43 7.80 11.51
N GLY A 183 5.42 7.53 10.22
CA GLY A 183 6.61 7.12 9.47
C GLY A 183 6.44 5.74 8.85
N TYR A 184 7.54 5.20 8.34
CA TYR A 184 7.54 4.01 7.49
C TYR A 184 8.73 3.10 7.78
N HIS A 185 8.45 1.79 7.82
CA HIS A 185 9.48 0.73 7.73
C HIS A 185 10.07 0.68 6.32
N PHE A 186 9.23 0.93 5.31
CA PHE A 186 9.59 0.89 3.90
C PHE A 186 8.89 2.03 3.16
N ASN A 187 9.63 2.75 2.30
CA ASN A 187 9.09 3.83 1.49
C ASN A 187 9.90 3.99 0.20
N ARG A 188 9.41 3.43 -0.91
CA ARG A 188 10.06 3.50 -2.23
C ARG A 188 9.05 3.90 -3.30
N SER A 189 9.52 4.51 -4.38
CA SER A 189 8.74 4.68 -5.60
C SER A 189 8.42 3.31 -6.23
N VAL A 190 7.37 3.26 -7.04
CA VAL A 190 7.05 2.06 -7.83
C VAL A 190 8.19 1.74 -8.81
N GLY A 191 8.88 2.75 -9.35
CA GLY A 191 10.05 2.56 -10.21
C GLY A 191 11.19 1.82 -9.51
N GLU A 192 11.58 2.26 -8.32
CA GLU A 192 12.61 1.60 -7.50
C GLU A 192 12.21 0.16 -7.12
N LEU A 193 10.91 -0.11 -6.92
CA LEU A 193 10.42 -1.47 -6.67
C LEU A 193 10.54 -2.35 -7.93
N LEU A 194 10.21 -1.82 -9.11
CA LEU A 194 10.33 -2.52 -10.38
C LEU A 194 11.78 -2.92 -10.71
N GLU A 195 12.76 -2.15 -10.28
CA GLU A 195 14.18 -2.48 -10.41
C GLU A 195 14.57 -3.79 -9.70
N LEU A 196 13.89 -4.14 -8.60
CA LEU A 196 14.15 -5.40 -7.88
C LEU A 196 13.83 -6.63 -8.74
N TYR A 197 12.80 -6.54 -9.59
CA TYR A 197 12.43 -7.64 -10.51
C TYR A 197 13.43 -7.83 -11.66
N HIS A 198 14.26 -6.83 -11.97
CA HIS A 198 15.30 -6.97 -12.99
C HIS A 198 16.51 -7.74 -12.43
N THR A 199 16.68 -7.77 -11.11
CA THR A 199 17.80 -8.44 -10.43
C THR A 199 17.46 -9.89 -10.06
N GLU A 200 16.17 -10.22 -9.89
CA GLU A 200 15.70 -11.52 -9.38
C GLU A 200 15.19 -12.51 -10.46
N GLN A 201 15.84 -12.60 -11.62
CA GLN A 201 15.62 -13.73 -12.56
C GLN A 201 16.31 -15.03 -12.12
N THR A 202 16.33 -15.33 -10.83
CA THR A 202 16.50 -16.72 -10.38
C THR A 202 15.13 -17.23 -9.96
N VAL A 203 14.51 -17.98 -10.87
CA VAL A 203 13.30 -18.76 -10.60
C VAL A 203 13.57 -19.68 -9.41
N VAL A 204 13.18 -19.24 -8.21
CA VAL A 204 13.12 -20.11 -7.04
C VAL A 204 11.68 -20.62 -6.96
N ILE A 205 11.52 -21.87 -7.38
CA ILE A 205 10.30 -22.65 -7.20
C ILE A 205 9.99 -22.69 -5.69
N PRO A 206 8.82 -22.21 -5.22
CA PRO A 206 8.53 -22.19 -3.81
C PRO A 206 8.08 -23.58 -3.37
N ASP A 207 9.00 -24.35 -2.82
CA ASP A 207 8.63 -25.44 -1.94
C ASP A 207 9.55 -25.42 -0.69
N LYS A 208 8.92 -25.23 0.48
CA LYS A 208 9.48 -25.38 1.84
C LYS A 208 10.31 -24.25 2.49
N VAL A 209 9.89 -22.98 2.43
CA VAL A 209 10.49 -21.96 3.32
C VAL A 209 9.75 -21.80 4.66
N ILE A 210 8.53 -22.32 4.80
CA ILE A 210 7.72 -22.14 6.02
C ILE A 210 8.17 -22.95 7.26
N PRO A 211 8.90 -24.10 7.19
CA PRO A 211 9.29 -24.82 8.40
C PRO A 211 10.74 -24.58 8.90
N GLN A 212 11.52 -23.64 8.34
CA GLN A 212 12.91 -23.46 8.80
C GLN A 212 13.07 -22.46 9.96
N LEU A 213 12.13 -21.52 10.16
CA LEU A 213 12.19 -20.63 11.32
C LEU A 213 11.91 -21.37 12.65
N LYS A 214 10.98 -22.34 12.65
CA LYS A 214 10.64 -23.11 13.87
C LYS A 214 11.73 -24.11 14.27
N LYS A 215 12.58 -24.56 13.34
CA LYS A 215 13.59 -25.59 13.62
C LYS A 215 14.84 -25.02 14.30
N ARG A 216 15.24 -23.79 13.94
CA ARG A 216 16.42 -23.13 14.53
C ARG A 216 16.22 -22.67 15.97
N LEU A 217 14.99 -22.39 16.38
CA LEU A 217 14.66 -22.06 17.78
C LEU A 217 14.75 -23.28 18.70
N LYS A 218 14.49 -24.49 18.19
CA LYS A 218 14.52 -25.73 19.00
C LYS A 218 15.93 -26.28 19.23
N GLU A 219 16.91 -25.86 18.43
CA GLU A 219 18.30 -26.31 18.53
C GLU A 219 19.18 -25.39 19.40
N GLN A 220 18.65 -24.23 19.84
CA GLN A 220 19.35 -23.33 20.79
C GLN A 220 18.94 -23.53 22.26
N GLU A 221 17.98 -24.42 22.53
CA GLU A 221 17.52 -24.78 23.88
C GLU A 221 17.94 -26.21 24.29
N SER A 222 18.95 -26.80 23.64
CA SER A 222 19.52 -28.12 23.98
C SER A 222 21.00 -28.02 24.33
#